data_AF-A0A0S3SRA7-F1
#
_entry.id   AF-A0A0S3SRA7-F1
#
_cell.length_a   1.000
_cell.length_b   1.000
_cell.length_c   1.000
_cell.angle_alpha   90.00
_cell.angle_beta   90.00
_cell.angle_gamma   90.00
#
_symmetry.space_group_name_H-M   'P 1'
#
loop_
_entity.id
_entity.type
_entity.pdbx_description
1 polymer ?
#
loop_
_entity_poly.entity_id
_entity_poly.type
_entity_poly.pdbx_seq_one_letter_code
_entity_poly.pdbx_strand_id
1 'polypeptide(L)'
;MAPTSPHRSPLRVDQLGSNQMLNEVLQTWQQQNADLVQQNTYALQNLEAARVSAENARVSSENTQRELMEFMTNARTPPSVSSVVIPAQEWSLESFLQHRPARFTGKCSPDEADHWFGDMERIFEAKGCPDEKKLAYTQYLLTGEAGHWWNSVKTILESNGTAITWEMFRTKFYTEYSQTVSGLLRR
;
A
#
# COMPACT_ATOMS: atom_id res chain seq x y z
N MET A 1 -45.43 -64.49 -77.68
CA MET A 1 -45.15 -63.10 -78.13
C MET A 1 -45.84 -62.16 -77.15
N ALA A 2 -45.07 -61.39 -76.37
CA ALA A 2 -45.57 -60.36 -75.45
C ALA A 2 -44.82 -59.04 -75.77
N PRO A 3 -45.45 -57.86 -75.60
CA PRO A 3 -44.97 -56.62 -76.17
C PRO A 3 -43.89 -55.96 -75.30
N THR A 4 -42.85 -55.43 -75.95
CA THR A 4 -41.81 -54.58 -75.36
C THR A 4 -42.38 -53.21 -74.99
N SER A 5 -42.26 -52.82 -73.71
CA SER A 5 -42.50 -51.45 -73.24
C SER A 5 -41.33 -50.52 -73.59
N PRO A 6 -41.57 -49.24 -73.94
CA PRO A 6 -40.51 -48.28 -74.21
C PRO A 6 -39.92 -47.79 -72.88
N HIS A 7 -38.63 -48.02 -72.68
CA HIS A 7 -37.88 -47.51 -71.54
C HIS A 7 -37.69 -45.99 -71.72
N ARG A 8 -38.63 -45.18 -71.21
CA ARG A 8 -38.47 -43.73 -71.11
C ARG A 8 -37.40 -43.44 -70.05
N SER A 9 -36.30 -42.80 -70.43
CA SER A 9 -35.35 -42.21 -69.48
C SER A 9 -35.89 -40.87 -68.97
N PRO A 10 -36.17 -40.68 -67.68
CA PRO A 10 -36.25 -39.35 -67.10
C PRO A 10 -34.88 -38.94 -66.52
N LEU A 11 -34.70 -37.67 -66.18
CA LEU A 11 -33.57 -37.12 -65.40
C LEU A 11 -32.33 -36.66 -66.18
N ARG A 12 -32.49 -35.66 -67.07
CA ARG A 12 -31.39 -34.71 -67.38
C ARG A 12 -31.70 -33.27 -66.92
N VAL A 13 -32.94 -33.02 -66.50
CA VAL A 13 -33.43 -31.68 -66.13
C VAL A 13 -33.24 -31.38 -64.64
N ASP A 14 -33.25 -32.41 -63.78
CA ASP A 14 -33.07 -32.30 -62.32
C ASP A 14 -31.63 -32.00 -61.88
N GLN A 15 -30.66 -32.55 -62.61
CA GLN A 15 -29.24 -32.45 -62.25
C GLN A 15 -28.68 -31.04 -62.51
N LEU A 16 -29.27 -30.30 -63.44
CA LEU A 16 -28.88 -28.91 -63.74
C LEU A 16 -29.31 -27.96 -62.62
N GLY A 17 -30.51 -28.15 -62.05
CA GLY A 17 -31.00 -27.40 -60.89
C GLY A 17 -30.22 -27.69 -59.60
N SER A 18 -29.84 -28.96 -59.35
CA SER A 18 -28.97 -29.31 -58.21
C SER A 18 -27.58 -28.66 -58.30
N ASN A 19 -26.99 -28.60 -59.49
CA ASN A 19 -25.70 -27.92 -59.68
C ASN A 19 -25.82 -26.39 -59.56
N GLN A 20 -26.94 -25.80 -59.98
CA GLN A 20 -27.21 -24.37 -59.78
C GLN A 20 -27.36 -24.02 -58.29
N MET A 21 -28.14 -24.79 -57.53
CA MET A 21 -28.35 -24.57 -56.11
C MET A 21 -27.05 -24.69 -55.30
N LEU A 22 -26.21 -25.69 -55.63
CA LEU A 22 -24.89 -25.84 -54.99
C LEU A 22 -23.98 -24.64 -55.27
N ASN A 23 -24.02 -24.08 -56.48
CA ASN A 23 -23.27 -22.89 -56.83
C ASN A 23 -23.81 -21.65 -56.07
N GLU A 24 -25.12 -21.52 -55.89
CA GLU A 24 -25.73 -20.46 -55.08
C GLU A 24 -25.35 -20.56 -53.60
N VAL A 25 -25.35 -21.76 -53.02
CA VAL A 25 -24.91 -21.99 -51.63
C VAL A 25 -23.42 -21.64 -51.46
N LEU A 26 -22.57 -21.99 -52.43
CA LEU A 26 -21.16 -21.63 -52.39
C LEU A 26 -20.96 -20.11 -52.46
N GLN A 27 -21.69 -19.44 -53.35
CA GLN A 27 -21.64 -17.98 -53.50
C GLN A 27 -22.14 -17.27 -52.23
N THR A 28 -23.26 -17.70 -51.66
CA THR A 28 -23.79 -17.12 -50.42
C THR A 28 -22.87 -17.36 -49.23
N TRP A 29 -22.24 -18.52 -49.12
CA TRP A 29 -21.23 -18.77 -48.08
C TRP A 29 -19.98 -17.92 -48.26
N GLN A 30 -19.51 -17.76 -49.50
CA GLN A 30 -18.36 -16.92 -49.82
C GLN A 30 -18.65 -15.44 -49.53
N GLN A 31 -19.86 -14.98 -49.85
CA GLN A 31 -20.35 -13.64 -49.50
C GLN A 31 -20.42 -13.46 -47.98
N GLN A 32 -21.04 -14.41 -47.27
CA GLN A 32 -21.14 -14.37 -45.81
C GLN A 32 -19.76 -14.33 -45.14
N ASN A 33 -18.78 -15.07 -45.66
CA ASN A 33 -17.40 -15.01 -45.16
C ASN A 33 -16.74 -13.65 -45.43
N ALA A 34 -16.99 -13.05 -46.60
CA ALA A 34 -16.48 -11.71 -46.90
C ALA A 34 -17.08 -10.67 -45.95
N ASP A 35 -18.39 -10.73 -45.70
CA ASP A 35 -19.08 -9.85 -44.75
C ASP A 35 -18.56 -10.03 -43.32
N LEU A 36 -18.32 -11.28 -42.89
CA LEU A 36 -17.74 -11.58 -41.59
C LEU A 36 -16.31 -11.04 -41.44
N VAL A 37 -15.47 -11.19 -42.48
CA VAL A 37 -14.11 -10.63 -42.49
C VAL A 37 -14.15 -9.11 -42.43
N GLN A 38 -15.06 -8.48 -43.16
CA GLN A 38 -15.24 -7.03 -43.13
C GLN A 38 -15.69 -6.55 -41.74
N GLN A 39 -16.63 -7.26 -41.12
CA GLN A 39 -17.08 -6.96 -39.76
C GLN A 39 -15.93 -7.10 -38.73
N ASN A 40 -15.14 -8.17 -38.82
CA ASN A 40 -13.96 -8.36 -37.98
C ASN A 40 -12.91 -7.27 -38.17
N THR A 41 -12.73 -6.81 -39.42
CA THR A 41 -11.80 -5.73 -39.74
C THR A 41 -12.25 -4.41 -39.10
N TYR A 42 -13.54 -4.10 -39.18
CA TYR A 42 -14.10 -2.91 -38.54
C TYR A 42 -14.01 -2.97 -37.02
N ALA A 43 -14.30 -4.13 -36.43
CA ALA A 43 -14.16 -4.34 -34.99
C ALA A 43 -12.71 -4.12 -34.54
N LEU A 44 -11.73 -4.63 -35.29
CA LEU A 44 -10.32 -4.43 -34.98
C LEU A 44 -9.92 -2.95 -35.05
N GLN A 45 -10.34 -2.24 -36.09
CA GLN A 45 -10.06 -0.79 -36.23
C GLN A 45 -10.61 0.02 -35.05
N ASN A 46 -11.83 -0.30 -34.58
CA ASN A 46 -12.41 0.37 -33.42
C ASN A 46 -11.62 0.12 -32.13
N LEU A 47 -11.16 -1.12 -31.93
CA LEU A 47 -10.32 -1.46 -30.77
C LEU A 47 -8.96 -0.76 -30.82
N GLU A 48 -8.35 -0.67 -32.01
CA GLU A 48 -7.08 0.05 -32.19
C GLU A 48 -7.25 1.55 -31.92
N ALA A 49 -8.32 2.16 -32.43
CA ALA A 49 -8.62 3.56 -32.15
C ALA A 49 -8.84 3.82 -30.65
N ALA A 50 -9.55 2.93 -29.96
CA ALA A 50 -9.75 3.00 -28.52
C ALA A 50 -8.44 2.81 -27.73
N ARG A 51 -7.55 1.93 -28.19
CA ARG A 51 -6.24 1.72 -27.56
C ARG A 51 -5.36 2.95 -27.70
N VAL A 52 -5.31 3.55 -28.89
CA VAL A 52 -4.52 4.77 -29.15
C VAL A 52 -5.04 5.94 -28.32
N SER A 53 -6.37 6.10 -28.22
CA SER A 53 -6.95 7.17 -27.40
C SER A 53 -6.65 6.98 -25.91
N ALA A 54 -6.71 5.74 -25.40
CA ALA A 54 -6.34 5.42 -24.03
C ALA A 54 -4.86 5.71 -23.74
N GLU A 55 -3.96 5.36 -24.66
CA GLU A 55 -2.53 5.64 -24.50
C GLU A 55 -2.23 7.14 -24.54
N ASN A 56 -2.86 7.89 -25.44
CA ASN A 56 -2.73 9.35 -25.47
C ASN A 56 -3.22 10.00 -24.17
N ALA A 57 -4.33 9.52 -23.62
CA ALA A 57 -4.83 10.00 -22.33
C ALA A 57 -3.87 9.67 -21.18
N ARG A 58 -3.30 8.45 -21.17
CA ARG A 58 -2.30 8.02 -20.20
C ARG A 58 -1.05 8.90 -20.26
N VAL A 59 -0.48 9.10 -21.46
CA VAL A 59 0.68 9.96 -21.67
C VAL A 59 0.38 11.41 -21.28
N SER A 60 -0.82 11.91 -21.59
CA SER A 60 -1.26 13.24 -21.15
C SER A 60 -1.29 13.35 -19.63
N SER A 61 -1.85 12.35 -18.94
CA SER A 61 -1.87 12.35 -17.46
C SER A 61 -0.48 12.29 -16.85
N GLU A 62 0.43 11.50 -17.45
CA GLU A 62 1.83 11.41 -17.00
C GLU A 62 2.56 12.74 -17.18
N ASN A 63 2.29 13.45 -18.29
CA ASN A 63 2.88 14.75 -18.53
C ASN A 63 2.37 15.80 -17.53
N THR A 64 1.07 15.85 -17.26
CA THR A 64 0.52 16.73 -16.21
C THR A 64 1.11 16.40 -14.84
N GLN A 65 1.29 15.10 -14.52
CA GLN A 65 1.95 14.70 -13.28
C GLN A 65 3.42 15.13 -13.22
N ARG A 66 4.16 15.05 -14.33
CA ARG A 66 5.53 15.57 -14.43
C ARG A 66 5.56 17.08 -14.22
N GLU A 67 4.69 17.84 -14.88
CA GLU A 67 4.63 19.30 -14.73
C GLU A 67 4.34 19.71 -13.27
N LEU A 68 3.43 19.00 -12.59
CA LEU A 68 3.15 19.23 -11.17
C LEU A 68 4.36 18.89 -10.28
N MET A 69 5.09 17.82 -10.59
CA MET A 69 6.32 17.46 -9.88
C MET A 69 7.47 18.45 -10.14
N GLU A 70 7.59 18.98 -11.35
CA GLU A 70 8.53 20.04 -11.72
C GLU A 70 8.21 21.37 -11.02
N PHE A 71 6.93 21.74 -10.93
CA PHE A 71 6.52 22.94 -10.18
C PHE A 71 6.88 22.84 -8.69
N MET A 72 6.68 21.67 -8.07
CA MET A 72 7.07 21.43 -6.67
C MET A 72 8.60 21.41 -6.45
N THR A 73 9.38 21.01 -7.45
CA THR A 73 10.85 20.93 -7.36
C THR A 73 11.54 22.26 -7.70
N ASN A 74 11.03 23.03 -8.66
CA ASN A 74 11.56 24.36 -8.99
C ASN A 74 11.19 25.43 -7.96
N ALA A 75 10.11 25.26 -7.19
CA ALA A 75 9.76 26.17 -6.09
C ALA A 75 10.72 26.09 -4.88
N ARG A 76 11.76 25.23 -4.91
CA ARG A 76 12.74 25.09 -3.82
C ARG A 76 14.19 25.14 -4.32
N THR A 77 14.74 26.33 -4.52
CA THR A 77 16.15 26.64 -4.16
C THR A 77 16.36 28.14 -3.92
N PRO A 78 17.08 28.49 -2.83
CA PRO A 78 18.43 29.07 -2.98
C PRO A 78 19.52 28.06 -2.55
N PRO A 79 20.81 28.29 -2.90
CA PRO A 79 21.85 27.29 -2.79
C PRO A 79 22.37 27.20 -1.35
N SER A 80 22.14 26.08 -0.67
CA SER A 80 22.96 25.68 0.48
C SER A 80 22.74 24.21 0.81
N VAL A 81 23.86 23.48 0.69
CA VAL A 81 24.24 22.21 1.34
C VAL A 81 23.14 21.22 1.70
N SER A 82 23.21 20.07 1.03
CA SER A 82 22.87 18.74 1.57
C SER A 82 21.49 18.59 2.19
N SER A 83 20.55 18.04 1.43
CA SER A 83 19.55 17.17 2.02
C SER A 83 19.23 16.06 1.02
N VAL A 84 19.98 14.97 1.16
CA VAL A 84 19.54 13.62 0.80
C VAL A 84 18.06 13.51 1.17
N VAL A 85 17.23 13.06 0.22
CA VAL A 85 15.87 12.62 0.52
C VAL A 85 16.02 11.40 1.44
N ILE A 86 16.09 11.65 2.74
CA ILE A 86 15.92 10.62 3.76
C ILE A 86 14.42 10.31 3.69
N PRO A 87 14.00 9.07 3.35
CA PRO A 87 12.59 8.70 3.49
C PRO A 87 12.23 9.04 4.93
N ALA A 88 11.22 9.88 5.13
CA ALA A 88 10.78 10.29 6.46
C ALA A 88 10.69 9.03 7.31
N GLN A 89 11.61 8.89 8.27
CA GLN A 89 11.74 7.73 9.14
C GLN A 89 10.35 7.46 9.69
N GLU A 90 9.71 6.38 9.25
CA GLU A 90 8.30 6.14 9.54
C GLU A 90 8.21 5.74 11.01
N TRP A 91 7.93 6.72 11.88
CA TRP A 91 7.79 6.55 13.31
C TRP A 91 6.47 5.84 13.63
N SER A 92 6.44 4.53 13.39
CA SER A 92 5.35 3.64 13.77
C SER A 92 5.69 2.88 15.05
N LEU A 93 4.68 2.66 15.89
CA LEU A 93 4.81 1.80 17.07
C LEU A 93 5.31 0.39 16.67
N GLU A 94 4.90 -0.09 15.50
CA GLU A 94 5.29 -1.39 14.97
C GLU A 94 6.81 -1.47 14.67
N SER A 95 7.37 -0.43 14.04
CA SER A 95 8.82 -0.32 13.79
C SER A 95 9.63 -0.31 15.09
N PHE A 96 9.08 0.29 16.15
CA PHE A 96 9.68 0.28 17.48
C PHE A 96 9.61 -1.11 18.14
N LEU A 97 8.44 -1.75 18.11
CA LEU A 97 8.24 -3.10 18.68
C LEU A 97 9.02 -4.20 17.96
N GLN A 98 9.40 -3.99 16.70
CA GLN A 98 10.28 -4.90 15.96
C GLN A 98 11.65 -5.11 16.64
N HIS A 99 12.11 -4.12 17.43
CA HIS A 99 13.33 -4.22 18.24
C HIS A 99 13.14 -5.00 19.54
N ARG A 100 11.93 -5.52 19.80
CA ARG A 100 11.54 -6.29 20.99
C ARG A 100 11.97 -5.60 22.29
N PRO A 101 11.59 -4.32 22.50
CA PRO A 101 11.88 -3.65 23.75
C PRO A 101 11.21 -4.39 24.92
N ALA A 102 11.93 -4.52 26.03
CA ALA A 102 11.42 -5.19 27.21
C ALA A 102 10.24 -4.42 27.81
N ARG A 103 9.30 -5.13 28.43
CA ARG A 103 8.21 -4.52 29.20
C ARG A 103 8.70 -4.19 30.61
N PHE A 104 8.22 -3.11 31.19
CA PHE A 104 8.57 -2.70 32.54
C PHE A 104 7.37 -2.88 33.47
N THR A 105 7.53 -3.69 34.51
CA THR A 105 6.45 -4.01 35.46
C THR A 105 6.48 -3.13 36.72
N GLY A 106 7.61 -2.47 37.00
CA GLY A 106 7.87 -1.68 38.21
C GLY A 106 8.43 -2.48 39.39
N LYS A 107 8.60 -3.80 39.28
CA LYS A 107 9.03 -4.68 40.39
C LYS A 107 10.52 -5.05 40.37
N CYS A 108 11.35 -4.28 39.67
CA CYS A 108 12.77 -4.56 39.50
C CYS A 108 13.64 -3.74 40.47
N SER A 109 14.91 -4.10 40.55
CA SER A 109 15.91 -3.28 41.27
C SER A 109 16.16 -1.93 40.55
N PRO A 110 16.70 -0.92 41.26
CA PRO A 110 17.07 0.35 40.65
C PRO A 110 18.03 0.21 39.46
N ASP A 111 19.02 -0.68 39.57
CA ASP A 111 19.96 -0.96 38.49
C ASP A 111 19.26 -1.54 37.25
N GLU A 112 18.28 -2.44 37.44
CA GLU A 112 17.48 -2.99 36.34
C GLU A 112 16.54 -1.94 35.71
N ALA A 113 16.03 -1.00 36.52
CA ALA A 113 15.23 0.11 36.01
C ALA A 113 16.06 1.07 35.15
N ASP A 114 17.28 1.37 35.59
CA ASP A 114 18.25 2.16 34.83
C ASP A 114 18.65 1.47 33.54
N HIS A 115 18.92 0.16 33.60
CA HIS A 115 19.25 -0.64 32.43
C HIS A 115 18.10 -0.64 31.42
N TRP A 116 16.87 -0.88 31.88
CA TRP A 116 15.69 -0.87 31.03
C TRP A 116 15.49 0.48 30.34
N PHE A 117 15.61 1.58 31.09
CA PHE A 117 15.47 2.92 30.52
C PHE A 117 16.59 3.25 29.52
N GLY A 118 17.83 2.83 29.81
CA GLY A 118 18.97 2.99 28.90
C GLY A 118 18.81 2.21 27.60
N ASP A 119 18.27 0.99 27.65
CA ASP A 119 17.97 0.19 26.46
C ASP A 119 16.90 0.86 25.57
N MET A 120 15.89 1.46 26.20
CA MET A 120 14.86 2.26 25.52
C MET A 120 15.47 3.48 24.82
N GLU A 121 16.32 4.25 25.52
CA GLU A 121 17.01 5.40 24.94
C GLU A 121 17.91 5.01 23.77
N ARG A 122 18.61 3.87 23.86
CA ARG A 122 19.45 3.35 22.77
C ARG A 122 18.63 3.10 21.50
N ILE A 123 17.44 2.50 21.62
CA ILE A 123 16.55 2.25 20.47
C ILE A 123 16.06 3.58 19.89
N PHE A 124 15.69 4.53 20.75
CA PHE A 124 15.24 5.85 20.30
C PHE A 124 16.33 6.64 19.59
N GLU A 125 17.54 6.63 20.11
CA GLU A 125 18.70 7.30 19.52
C GLU A 125 19.08 6.66 18.18
N ALA A 126 19.19 5.33 18.14
CA ALA A 126 19.54 4.60 16.92
C ALA A 126 18.57 4.86 15.76
N LYS A 127 17.29 5.13 16.07
CA LYS A 127 16.28 5.45 15.07
C LYS A 127 16.13 6.97 14.82
N GLY A 128 16.55 7.83 15.75
CA GLY A 128 16.35 9.30 15.71
C GLY A 128 14.98 9.81 16.22
N CYS A 129 14.42 9.21 17.29
CA CYS A 129 13.00 9.37 17.69
C CYS A 129 12.70 10.78 18.17
N PRO A 130 11.62 11.44 17.70
CA PRO A 130 11.16 12.68 18.30
C PRO A 130 10.58 12.41 19.69
N ASP A 131 10.77 13.33 20.62
CA ASP A 131 10.39 13.18 22.03
C ASP A 131 8.90 12.91 22.22
N GLU A 132 8.06 13.46 21.34
CA GLU A 132 6.61 13.25 21.31
C GLU A 132 6.24 11.77 21.18
N LYS A 133 7.02 11.01 20.41
CA LYS A 133 6.82 9.57 20.17
C LYS A 133 7.48 8.71 21.25
N LYS A 134 8.65 9.13 21.77
CA LYS A 134 9.35 8.41 22.87
C LYS A 134 8.44 8.17 24.05
N LEU A 135 7.71 9.22 24.46
CA LEU A 135 6.80 9.14 25.59
C LEU A 135 5.69 8.11 25.35
N ALA A 136 5.00 8.19 24.21
CA ALA A 136 3.90 7.28 23.88
C ALA A 136 4.36 5.81 23.84
N TYR A 137 5.52 5.53 23.25
CA TYR A 137 6.07 4.17 23.15
C TYR A 137 6.52 3.63 24.50
N THR A 138 7.14 4.47 25.32
CA THR A 138 7.55 4.09 26.67
C THR A 138 6.34 3.78 27.53
N GLN A 139 5.30 4.61 27.48
CA GLN A 139 4.03 4.36 28.16
C GLN A 139 3.39 3.02 27.78
N TYR A 140 3.46 2.64 26.50
CA TYR A 140 2.94 1.38 26.00
C TYR A 140 3.62 0.14 26.64
N LEU A 141 4.90 0.28 27.01
CA LEU A 141 5.68 -0.80 27.61
C LEU A 141 5.59 -0.87 29.14
N LEU A 142 5.04 0.17 29.78
CA LEU A 142 4.73 0.13 31.20
C LEU A 142 3.55 -0.82 31.44
N THR A 143 3.73 -1.72 32.39
CA THR A 143 2.72 -2.71 32.77
C THR A 143 2.68 -2.88 34.28
N GLY A 144 1.63 -3.52 34.79
CA GLY A 144 1.49 -3.76 36.21
C GLY A 144 1.59 -2.47 37.01
N GLU A 145 2.43 -2.48 38.03
CA GLU A 145 2.60 -1.38 38.99
C GLU A 145 3.12 -0.10 38.32
N ALA A 146 4.07 -0.22 37.40
CA ALA A 146 4.58 0.93 36.66
C ALA A 146 3.54 1.61 35.77
N GLY A 147 2.62 0.83 35.18
CA GLY A 147 1.51 1.38 34.40
C GLY A 147 0.53 2.17 35.30
N HIS A 148 0.20 1.64 36.47
CA HIS A 148 -0.66 2.32 37.45
C HIS A 148 -0.04 3.59 38.02
N TRP A 149 1.25 3.51 38.37
CA TRP A 149 2.03 4.65 38.82
C TRP A 149 2.01 5.78 37.78
N TRP A 150 2.35 5.48 36.52
CA TRP A 150 2.40 6.50 35.49
C TRP A 150 1.05 7.13 35.20
N ASN A 151 -0.04 6.34 35.17
CA ASN A 151 -1.39 6.88 35.02
C ASN A 151 -1.74 7.83 36.17
N SER A 152 -1.35 7.52 37.41
CA SER A 152 -1.60 8.38 38.57
C SER A 152 -0.82 9.69 38.48
N VAL A 153 0.47 9.63 38.10
CA VAL A 153 1.31 10.81 37.86
C VAL A 153 0.74 11.67 36.74
N LYS A 154 0.27 11.03 35.65
CA LYS A 154 -0.34 11.69 34.50
C LYS A 154 -1.58 12.49 34.91
N THR A 155 -2.49 11.90 35.69
CA THR A 155 -3.68 12.58 36.21
C THR A 155 -3.33 13.81 37.05
N ILE A 156 -2.29 13.73 37.88
CA ILE A 156 -1.82 14.87 38.68
C ILE A 156 -1.26 15.98 37.79
N LEU A 157 -0.44 15.64 36.79
CA LEU A 157 0.14 16.61 35.85
C LEU A 157 -0.96 17.32 35.04
N GLU A 158 -1.95 16.58 34.57
CA GLU A 158 -3.11 17.11 33.83
C GLU A 158 -3.95 18.04 34.72
N SER A 159 -4.23 17.65 35.97
CA SER A 159 -4.93 18.48 36.95
C SER A 159 -4.21 19.80 37.24
N ASN A 160 -2.87 19.80 37.19
CA ASN A 160 -2.04 20.97 37.44
C ASN A 160 -1.77 21.79 36.17
N GLY A 161 -2.37 21.44 35.03
CA GLY A 161 -2.13 22.10 33.73
C GLY A 161 -0.68 22.00 33.25
N THR A 162 0.08 21.02 33.74
CA THR A 162 1.49 20.83 33.38
C THR A 162 1.60 20.01 32.11
N ALA A 163 2.38 20.50 31.13
CA ALA A 163 2.63 19.76 29.89
C ALA A 163 3.39 18.45 30.18
N ILE A 164 2.84 17.33 29.69
CA ILE A 164 3.46 16.01 29.85
C ILE A 164 4.47 15.80 28.71
N THR A 165 5.73 16.06 29.01
CA THR A 165 6.85 15.88 28.07
C THR A 165 7.66 14.61 28.38
N TRP A 166 8.49 14.18 27.43
CA TRP A 166 9.44 13.08 27.63
C TRP A 166 10.40 13.34 28.81
N GLU A 167 10.93 14.57 28.92
CA GLU A 167 11.84 14.97 30.00
C GLU A 167 11.16 14.91 31.39
N MET A 168 9.88 15.27 31.46
CA MET A 168 9.09 15.16 32.69
C MET A 168 8.91 13.69 33.09
N PHE A 169 8.57 12.83 32.12
CA PHE A 169 8.50 11.38 32.34
C PHE A 169 9.83 10.84 32.85
N ARG A 170 10.93 11.17 32.18
CA ARG A 170 12.29 10.77 32.55
C ARG A 170 12.58 11.14 34.00
N THR A 171 12.41 12.41 34.36
CA THR A 171 12.67 12.91 35.71
C THR A 171 11.86 12.15 36.77
N LYS A 172 10.56 11.95 36.52
CA LYS A 172 9.68 11.20 37.43
C LYS A 172 10.07 9.73 37.53
N PHE A 173 10.44 9.10 36.41
CA PHE A 173 10.88 7.72 36.39
C PHE A 173 12.14 7.51 37.23
N TYR A 174 13.17 8.34 37.05
CA TYR A 174 14.40 8.26 37.84
C TYR A 174 14.16 8.56 39.33
N THR A 175 13.23 9.47 39.63
CA THR A 175 12.82 9.76 41.01
C THR A 175 12.19 8.53 41.68
N GLU A 176 11.41 7.74 40.95
CA GLU A 176 10.59 6.70 41.56
C GLU A 176 11.27 5.33 41.54
N TYR A 177 12.01 5.01 40.47
CA TYR A 177 12.60 3.69 40.28
C TYR A 177 14.13 3.65 40.36
N SER A 178 14.83 4.77 40.16
CA SER A 178 16.31 4.83 40.13
C SER A 178 16.93 5.47 41.39
N GLN A 179 16.13 5.91 42.36
CA GLN A 179 16.66 6.49 43.59
C GLN A 179 17.41 5.44 44.45
N THR A 180 18.72 5.38 44.22
CA THR A 180 19.71 4.62 45.02
C THR A 180 20.08 5.33 46.33
N VAL A 181 19.46 6.49 46.67
CA VAL A 181 19.92 7.31 47.82
C VAL A 181 18.84 7.82 48.77
N SER A 182 17.70 7.12 48.92
CA SER A 182 16.70 7.43 49.97
C SER A 182 16.56 6.33 51.04
N GLY A 183 17.45 5.32 51.03
CA GLY A 183 17.52 4.27 52.06
C GLY A 183 18.46 4.56 53.25
N LEU A 184 19.28 5.61 53.19
CA LEU A 184 20.28 5.92 54.23
C LEU A 184 19.82 6.96 55.27
N LEU A 185 18.57 7.45 55.21
CA LEU A 185 18.01 8.35 56.23
C LEU A 185 16.66 7.87 56.79
N ARG A 186 16.46 6.55 56.86
CA ARG A 186 15.45 5.90 57.72
C ARG A 186 16.10 4.79 58.53
N ARG A 187 16.98 5.16 59.45
CA ARG A 187 17.25 4.40 60.67
C ARG A 187 17.45 5.38 61.82
#